data_AF-H0VG34-F1
#
_entry.id   AF-H0VG34-F1
#
_cell.length_a   1.000
_cell.length_b   1.000
_cell.length_c   1.000
_cell.angle_alpha   90.00
_cell.angle_beta   90.00
_cell.angle_gamma   90.00
#
_symmetry.space_group_name_H-M   'P 1'
#
loop_
_entity.id
_entity.type
_entity.pdbx_description
1 polymer ?
#
loop_
_entity_poly.entity_id
_entity_poly.type
_entity_poly.pdbx_seq_one_letter_code
_entity_poly.pdbx_strand_id
1 'polypeptide(L)'
;CKRPEFLFFMEGPAAQTPRPGTLPHLVLRVKDWLPGVPAWATNLESERQADLELSEEQRLLISKELVNLQITTHRLKEQHEAEVFELKKEVLRLESRLLELELHGDRARPGCTAPTESNPAHPQALAQECNQEAKAPECMDHRRLQVTMNTHTLGQQLQEAQKDARAARQQLAAQAVVLSTCQDQLCQTKAENAQLQLQLKKLNEEYAIRLQHCAQEVVVSTYQEALQTFLEATLENIRGAHRSREQQLAQAARVYRRRLADLNPSMAPGTLKSTFVATTDLKPLPMHLVTELSHLQEVEFGTLLLYPQKGPGEVSQGGATQPQGLDNASWVQICQKLRDFSQGTQAELEHERAQLLVRATVAEEQLSELQEYVDQHLGRYKQEILRLRKLVGAEV
;
A
#
# COMPACT_ATOMS: atom_id res chain seq x y z
N CYS A 1 10.38 -70.49 77.36
CA CYS A 1 11.55 -69.81 76.79
C CYS A 1 12.04 -68.72 77.74
N LYS A 2 13.32 -68.38 77.63
CA LYS A 2 14.25 -67.84 78.66
C LYS A 2 13.99 -66.39 79.12
N ARG A 3 14.70 -66.07 80.21
CA ARG A 3 14.72 -64.90 81.13
C ARG A 3 15.62 -63.72 80.58
N PRO A 4 16.02 -62.67 81.36
CA PRO A 4 15.73 -61.22 81.15
C PRO A 4 17.00 -60.32 81.01
N GLU A 5 16.92 -59.03 81.38
CA GLU A 5 18.02 -58.06 81.72
C GLU A 5 18.74 -57.34 80.56
N PHE A 6 19.37 -56.15 80.64
CA PHE A 6 19.36 -54.87 81.41
C PHE A 6 20.54 -54.04 80.79
N LEU A 7 20.58 -52.70 80.98
CA LEU A 7 21.72 -51.75 80.77
C LEU A 7 22.00 -51.29 79.31
N PHE A 8 22.26 -50.01 79.00
CA PHE A 8 23.21 -49.07 79.63
C PHE A 8 22.80 -47.57 79.53
N PHE A 9 23.24 -46.81 80.54
CA PHE A 9 23.30 -45.35 80.67
C PHE A 9 24.26 -44.67 79.68
N MET A 10 24.00 -43.40 79.31
CA MET A 10 25.00 -42.31 79.39
C MET A 10 24.42 -40.90 79.12
N GLU A 11 24.75 -39.99 80.04
CA GLU A 11 24.55 -38.53 80.03
C GLU A 11 25.24 -37.79 78.87
N GLY A 12 24.75 -36.59 78.53
CA GLY A 12 25.51 -35.55 77.83
C GLY A 12 24.65 -34.40 77.30
N PRO A 13 25.15 -33.15 77.22
CA PRO A 13 24.57 -32.04 77.98
C PRO A 13 23.87 -30.95 77.16
N ALA A 14 23.18 -30.06 77.88
CA ALA A 14 22.79 -28.74 77.41
C ALA A 14 24.02 -27.88 77.10
N ALA A 15 24.06 -27.22 75.95
CA ALA A 15 25.07 -26.22 75.63
C ALA A 15 24.45 -25.00 74.93
N GLN A 16 24.84 -23.85 75.46
CA GLN A 16 24.34 -22.50 75.25
C GLN A 16 24.65 -21.92 73.86
N THR A 17 23.86 -20.91 73.51
CA THR A 17 24.08 -19.92 72.44
C THR A 17 25.51 -19.37 72.37
N PRO A 18 26.12 -19.23 71.18
CA PRO A 18 27.25 -18.34 70.98
C PRO A 18 26.77 -16.96 70.54
N ARG A 19 27.17 -15.93 71.29
CA ARG A 19 27.16 -14.51 70.88
C ARG A 19 28.05 -14.34 69.64
N PRO A 20 27.68 -13.51 68.65
CA PRO A 20 28.60 -13.10 67.60
C PRO A 20 29.47 -11.94 68.08
N GLY A 21 30.76 -12.23 68.32
CA GLY A 21 31.81 -11.23 68.38
C GLY A 21 32.57 -11.18 67.05
N THR A 22 32.64 -9.99 66.48
CA THR A 22 33.75 -9.38 65.72
C THR A 22 34.49 -10.24 64.68
N LEU A 23 34.27 -9.92 63.39
CA LEU A 23 35.20 -10.18 62.28
C LEU A 23 35.39 -8.90 61.43
N PRO A 24 36.52 -8.76 60.71
CA PRO A 24 37.19 -7.48 60.49
C PRO A 24 36.72 -6.70 59.26
N HIS A 25 36.99 -5.40 59.31
CA HIS A 25 36.91 -4.44 58.21
C HIS A 25 37.37 -4.98 56.85
N LEU A 26 36.43 -5.15 55.93
CA LEU A 26 36.67 -5.10 54.49
C LEU A 26 35.73 -4.04 53.91
N VAL A 27 36.16 -2.78 54.04
CA VAL A 27 35.61 -1.65 53.31
C VAL A 27 35.97 -1.84 51.83
N LEU A 28 35.11 -2.55 51.09
CA LEU A 28 35.12 -2.48 49.64
C LEU A 28 34.53 -1.14 49.22
N ARG A 29 35.44 -0.25 48.84
CA ARG A 29 35.28 1.11 48.37
C ARG A 29 34.38 1.14 47.12
N VAL A 30 33.09 1.46 47.27
CA VAL A 30 32.08 1.61 46.20
C VAL A 30 32.28 2.92 45.39
N LYS A 31 33.50 3.44 45.28
CA LYS A 31 33.77 4.73 44.58
C LYS A 31 34.49 4.59 43.25
N ASP A 32 34.75 3.38 42.78
CA ASP A 32 35.56 3.15 41.58
C ASP A 32 34.75 2.72 40.33
N TRP A 33 33.39 2.75 40.36
CA TRP A 33 32.55 2.25 39.26
C TRP A 33 31.98 3.31 38.30
N LEU A 34 32.47 4.55 38.28
CA LEU A 34 32.17 5.45 37.17
C LEU A 34 33.44 6.11 36.64
N PRO A 35 33.96 5.56 35.55
CA PRO A 35 34.27 6.41 34.40
C PRO A 35 33.71 5.80 33.11
N GLY A 36 32.85 6.58 32.45
CA GLY A 36 32.46 6.35 31.06
C GLY A 36 31.14 5.60 30.90
N VAL A 37 30.17 6.28 30.27
CA VAL A 37 29.07 5.60 29.57
C VAL A 37 29.71 4.54 28.66
N PRO A 38 29.32 3.26 28.75
CA PRO A 38 29.95 2.22 27.95
C PRO A 38 29.81 2.54 26.45
N ALA A 39 30.89 2.43 25.69
CA ALA A 39 30.92 2.74 24.25
C ALA A 39 29.89 1.94 23.40
N TRP A 40 29.32 0.87 23.95
CA TRP A 40 28.23 0.12 23.32
C TRP A 40 26.86 0.78 23.51
N ALA A 41 26.64 1.55 24.58
CA ALA A 41 25.39 2.27 24.82
C ALA A 41 25.24 3.45 23.85
N THR A 42 26.33 4.18 23.59
CA THR A 42 26.35 5.23 22.56
C THR A 42 26.22 4.67 21.15
N ASN A 43 26.72 3.44 20.90
CA ASN A 43 26.53 2.76 19.61
C ASN A 43 25.08 2.33 19.40
N LEU A 44 24.41 1.78 20.41
CA LEU A 44 22.99 1.39 20.29
C LEU A 44 22.06 2.58 20.08
N GLU A 45 22.32 3.72 20.72
CA GLU A 45 21.57 4.96 20.46
C GLU A 45 21.84 5.47 19.05
N SER A 46 23.10 5.45 18.59
CA SER A 46 23.46 5.85 17.23
C SER A 46 22.86 4.92 16.16
N GLU A 47 22.80 3.61 16.43
CA GLU A 47 22.24 2.59 15.53
C GLU A 47 20.70 2.68 15.48
N ARG A 48 20.04 2.96 16.60
CA ARG A 48 18.60 3.25 16.63
C ARG A 48 18.25 4.57 15.94
N GLN A 49 19.09 5.58 16.08
CA GLN A 49 18.92 6.86 15.39
C GLN A 49 19.09 6.68 13.87
N ALA A 50 20.10 5.92 13.45
CA ALA A 50 20.33 5.62 12.03
C ALA A 50 19.22 4.76 11.41
N ASP A 51 18.66 3.78 12.13
CA ASP A 51 17.51 2.99 11.66
C ASP A 51 16.24 3.85 11.54
N LEU A 52 16.06 4.84 12.43
CA LEU A 52 14.96 5.81 12.34
C LEU A 52 15.16 6.78 11.18
N GLU A 53 16.38 7.31 10.99
CA GLU A 53 16.74 8.18 9.87
C GLU A 53 16.57 7.46 8.52
N LEU A 54 17.00 6.19 8.41
CA LEU A 54 16.78 5.37 7.22
C LEU A 54 15.30 5.10 6.97
N SER A 55 14.48 4.93 8.03
CA SER A 55 13.03 4.80 7.91
C SER A 55 12.37 6.10 7.43
N GLU A 56 12.86 7.25 7.89
CA GLU A 56 12.40 8.57 7.43
C GLU A 56 12.82 8.83 5.98
N GLU A 57 14.06 8.51 5.60
CA GLU A 57 14.55 8.60 4.22
C GLU A 57 13.71 7.76 3.27
N GLN A 58 13.37 6.52 3.66
CA GLN A 58 12.48 5.66 2.87
C GLN A 58 11.08 6.24 2.75
N ARG A 59 10.54 6.80 3.84
CA ARG A 59 9.23 7.46 3.83
C ARG A 59 9.23 8.69 2.92
N LEU A 60 10.30 9.48 2.96
CA LEU A 60 10.50 10.64 2.09
C LEU A 60 10.64 10.20 0.62
N LEU A 61 11.36 9.11 0.35
CA LEU A 61 11.48 8.56 -1.00
C LEU A 61 10.13 8.13 -1.55
N ILE A 62 9.34 7.39 -0.77
CA ILE A 62 7.98 6.98 -1.15
C ILE A 62 7.09 8.21 -1.38
N SER A 63 7.17 9.21 -0.50
CA SER A 63 6.39 10.45 -0.67
C SER A 63 6.79 11.23 -1.94
N LYS A 64 8.09 11.27 -2.27
CA LYS A 64 8.61 11.87 -3.49
C LYS A 64 8.15 11.12 -4.74
N GLU A 65 8.18 9.79 -4.72
CA GLU A 65 7.69 8.96 -5.82
C GLU A 65 6.19 9.16 -6.05
N LEU A 66 5.41 9.24 -4.97
CA LEU A 66 3.96 9.49 -5.06
C LEU A 66 3.66 10.86 -5.66
N VAL A 67 4.34 11.93 -5.20
CA VAL A 67 4.18 13.27 -5.75
C VAL A 67 4.61 13.31 -7.22
N ASN A 68 5.72 12.64 -7.58
CA ASN A 68 6.15 12.54 -8.97
C ASN A 68 5.12 11.82 -9.83
N LEU A 69 4.53 10.73 -9.34
CA LEU A 69 3.48 9.99 -10.04
C LEU A 69 2.21 10.83 -10.22
N GLN A 70 1.86 11.67 -9.23
CA GLN A 70 0.77 12.63 -9.38
C GLN A 70 1.08 13.68 -10.45
N ILE A 71 2.28 14.25 -10.45
CA ILE A 71 2.70 15.24 -11.45
C ILE A 71 2.68 14.63 -12.86
N THR A 72 3.19 13.40 -13.05
CA THR A 72 3.16 12.74 -14.36
C THR A 72 1.74 12.42 -14.79
N THR A 73 0.87 12.03 -13.85
CA THR A 73 -0.56 11.80 -14.13
C THR A 73 -1.25 13.09 -14.58
N HIS A 74 -1.01 14.22 -13.90
CA HIS A 74 -1.56 15.51 -14.29
C HIS A 74 -1.05 15.96 -15.66
N ARG A 75 0.26 15.86 -15.92
CA ARG A 75 0.83 16.16 -17.23
C ARG A 75 0.22 15.32 -18.36
N LEU A 76 0.01 14.03 -18.10
CA LEU A 76 -0.60 13.15 -19.08
C LEU A 76 -2.05 13.58 -19.37
N LYS A 77 -2.83 13.93 -18.35
CA LYS A 77 -4.19 14.45 -18.53
C LYS A 77 -4.20 15.73 -19.36
N GLU A 78 -3.33 16.69 -19.05
CA GLU A 78 -3.19 17.94 -19.83
C GLU A 78 -2.87 17.66 -21.30
N GLN A 79 -2.01 16.67 -21.59
CA GLN A 79 -1.71 16.25 -22.96
C GLN A 79 -2.95 15.69 -23.67
N HIS A 80 -3.70 14.80 -23.01
CA HIS A 80 -4.92 14.24 -23.59
C HIS A 80 -5.97 15.33 -23.84
N GLU A 81 -6.13 16.28 -22.92
CA GLU A 81 -7.04 17.42 -23.09
C GLU A 81 -6.63 18.31 -24.27
N ALA A 82 -5.33 18.56 -24.46
CA ALA A 82 -4.81 19.30 -25.61
C ALA A 82 -5.05 18.57 -26.94
N GLU A 83 -4.83 17.25 -26.98
CA GLU A 83 -5.12 16.43 -28.17
C GLU A 83 -6.61 16.41 -28.50
N VAL A 84 -7.47 16.28 -27.49
CA VAL A 84 -8.93 16.36 -27.66
C VAL A 84 -9.34 17.73 -28.19
N PHE A 85 -8.72 18.81 -27.71
CA PHE A 85 -8.98 20.15 -28.20
C PHE A 85 -8.59 20.31 -29.68
N GLU A 86 -7.40 19.85 -30.09
CA GLU A 86 -6.98 19.91 -31.49
C GLU A 86 -7.83 19.01 -32.40
N LEU A 87 -8.20 17.81 -31.94
CA LEU A 87 -9.13 16.95 -32.67
C LEU A 87 -10.49 17.62 -32.86
N LYS A 88 -11.02 18.27 -31.82
CA LYS A 88 -12.30 18.99 -31.89
C LYS A 88 -12.22 20.14 -32.89
N LYS A 89 -11.11 20.88 -32.93
CA LYS A 89 -10.86 21.94 -33.90
C LYS A 89 -10.78 21.40 -35.34
N GLU A 90 -10.12 20.27 -35.54
CA GLU A 90 -10.05 19.60 -36.85
C GLU A 90 -11.41 19.06 -37.30
N VAL A 91 -12.21 18.50 -36.39
CA VAL A 91 -13.59 18.10 -36.66
C VAL A 91 -14.41 19.30 -37.13
N LEU A 92 -14.39 20.43 -36.41
CA LEU A 92 -15.10 21.65 -36.81
C LEU A 92 -14.64 22.18 -38.17
N ARG A 93 -13.33 22.10 -38.48
CA ARG A 93 -12.78 22.46 -39.79
C ARG A 93 -13.30 21.56 -40.90
N LEU A 94 -13.34 20.24 -40.66
CA LEU A 94 -13.85 19.26 -41.61
C LEU A 94 -15.37 19.38 -41.81
N GLU A 95 -16.13 19.62 -40.74
CA GLU A 95 -17.56 19.90 -40.79
C GLU A 95 -17.86 21.14 -41.63
N SER A 96 -17.12 22.23 -41.41
CA SER A 96 -17.24 23.46 -42.22
C SER A 96 -16.98 23.18 -43.70
N ARG A 97 -15.95 22.39 -44.01
CA ARG A 97 -15.63 21.99 -45.40
C ARG A 97 -16.67 21.05 -46.00
N LEU A 98 -17.26 20.16 -45.21
CA LEU A 98 -18.33 19.27 -45.64
C LEU A 98 -19.58 20.09 -45.99
N LEU A 99 -19.96 21.05 -45.15
CA LEU A 99 -21.06 21.98 -45.42
C LEU A 99 -20.81 22.78 -46.70
N GLU A 100 -19.60 23.28 -46.94
CA GLU A 100 -19.25 23.95 -48.20
C GLU A 100 -19.44 23.02 -49.40
N LEU A 101 -18.96 21.78 -49.33
CA LEU A 101 -19.10 20.81 -50.42
C LEU A 101 -20.56 20.41 -50.66
N GLU A 102 -21.36 20.28 -49.61
CA GLU A 102 -22.79 19.99 -49.68
C GLU A 102 -23.54 21.14 -50.38
N LEU A 103 -23.25 22.40 -50.02
CA LEU A 103 -23.80 23.59 -50.67
C LEU A 103 -23.41 23.72 -52.16
N HIS A 104 -22.21 23.26 -52.55
CA HIS A 104 -21.79 23.26 -53.96
C HIS A 104 -22.35 22.06 -54.75
N GLY A 105 -22.62 20.92 -54.08
CA GLY A 105 -23.26 19.75 -54.66
C GLY A 105 -24.70 20.03 -55.12
N ASP A 106 -25.45 20.83 -54.36
CA ASP A 106 -26.81 21.23 -54.73
C ASP A 106 -26.87 22.27 -55.86
N ARG A 107 -25.80 23.05 -56.07
CA ARG A 107 -25.72 24.00 -57.21
C ARG A 107 -25.39 23.31 -58.55
N ALA A 108 -24.92 22.07 -58.52
CA ALA A 108 -24.51 21.31 -59.69
C ALA A 108 -25.60 20.34 -60.20
N ARG A 109 -26.88 20.57 -59.86
CA ARG A 109 -28.03 19.95 -60.53
C ARG A 109 -28.79 20.97 -61.40
N PRO A 110 -28.45 21.11 -62.70
CA PRO A 110 -29.29 21.82 -63.65
C PRO A 110 -30.64 21.09 -63.81
N GLY A 111 -31.68 21.60 -63.14
CA GLY A 111 -33.07 21.24 -63.38
C GLY A 111 -33.57 21.90 -64.67
N CYS A 112 -34.13 21.08 -65.55
CA CYS A 112 -34.55 21.34 -66.93
C CYS A 112 -35.53 22.51 -67.13
N THR A 113 -35.35 23.31 -68.19
CA THR A 113 -36.42 23.79 -69.09
C THR A 113 -35.82 24.26 -70.41
N ALA A 114 -36.24 23.66 -71.52
CA ALA A 114 -36.03 24.20 -72.87
C ALA A 114 -36.84 25.50 -73.06
N PRO A 115 -36.38 26.37 -73.97
CA PRO A 115 -37.28 26.90 -74.99
C PRO A 115 -36.78 26.53 -76.38
N THR A 116 -37.62 25.78 -77.10
CA THR A 116 -37.60 25.65 -78.54
C THR A 116 -37.83 27.03 -79.17
N GLU A 117 -36.96 27.47 -80.09
CA GLU A 117 -37.39 27.82 -81.46
C GLU A 117 -36.18 28.07 -82.41
N SER A 118 -36.06 27.15 -83.38
CA SER A 118 -35.65 27.30 -84.78
C SER A 118 -34.46 28.20 -85.18
N ASN A 119 -33.41 27.58 -85.74
CA ASN A 119 -33.29 27.51 -87.21
C ASN A 119 -32.29 26.41 -87.67
N PRO A 120 -32.49 25.82 -88.86
CA PRO A 120 -31.83 24.59 -89.29
C PRO A 120 -30.66 24.87 -90.23
N ALA A 121 -29.45 24.46 -89.85
CA ALA A 121 -28.40 24.18 -90.82
C ALA A 121 -27.30 23.35 -90.15
N HIS A 122 -26.89 22.26 -90.82
CA HIS A 122 -25.71 21.41 -90.56
C HIS A 122 -25.90 20.17 -89.67
N PRO A 123 -26.34 19.04 -90.22
CA PRO A 123 -26.08 17.72 -89.64
C PRO A 123 -24.78 17.17 -90.21
N GLN A 124 -23.62 17.69 -89.81
CA GLN A 124 -22.33 17.10 -90.21
C GLN A 124 -21.19 17.42 -89.23
N ALA A 125 -21.42 17.14 -87.94
CA ALA A 125 -20.35 17.10 -86.94
C ALA A 125 -20.65 16.12 -85.79
N LEU A 126 -21.93 15.84 -85.49
CA LEU A 126 -22.31 14.96 -84.36
C LEU A 126 -22.33 13.45 -84.68
N ALA A 127 -22.08 13.04 -85.94
CA ALA A 127 -21.92 11.63 -86.28
C ALA A 127 -20.45 11.14 -86.19
N GLN A 128 -19.51 12.04 -85.94
CA GLN A 128 -18.07 11.73 -85.91
C GLN A 128 -17.49 11.65 -84.49
N GLU A 129 -18.22 12.09 -83.47
CA GLU A 129 -17.85 11.90 -82.06
C GLU A 129 -18.44 10.61 -81.46
N CYS A 130 -19.58 10.11 -81.95
CA CYS A 130 -20.08 8.77 -81.56
C CYS A 130 -19.22 7.61 -82.07
N ASN A 131 -18.21 7.85 -82.89
CA ASN A 131 -17.30 6.81 -83.41
C ASN A 131 -15.90 6.85 -82.79
N GLN A 132 -15.65 7.71 -81.79
CA GLN A 132 -14.41 7.67 -81.00
C GLN A 132 -14.58 6.91 -79.67
N GLU A 133 -15.81 6.59 -79.27
CA GLU A 133 -16.10 5.75 -78.08
C GLU A 133 -15.82 4.25 -78.29
N ALA A 134 -15.50 3.80 -79.51
CA ALA A 134 -15.27 2.39 -79.80
C ALA A 134 -13.82 1.91 -79.57
N LYS A 135 -12.90 2.77 -79.10
CA LYS A 135 -11.48 2.41 -78.84
C LYS A 135 -11.03 2.50 -77.36
N ALA A 136 -11.96 2.62 -76.42
CA ALA A 136 -11.64 2.60 -74.98
C ALA A 136 -12.10 1.35 -74.16
N PRO A 137 -12.24 0.13 -74.73
CA PRO A 137 -12.60 -1.04 -73.89
C PRO A 137 -11.46 -1.44 -72.94
N GLU A 138 -10.20 -1.38 -73.38
CA GLU A 138 -9.06 -1.90 -72.62
C GLU A 138 -8.75 -1.10 -71.33
N CYS A 139 -8.96 0.23 -71.33
CA CYS A 139 -8.74 1.08 -70.15
C CYS A 139 -9.83 0.88 -69.07
N MET A 140 -11.08 0.74 -69.51
CA MET A 140 -12.21 0.43 -68.63
C MET A 140 -12.09 -0.97 -68.04
N ASP A 141 -11.67 -1.96 -68.84
CA ASP A 141 -11.45 -3.32 -68.39
C ASP A 141 -10.26 -3.44 -67.43
N HIS A 142 -9.16 -2.69 -67.65
CA HIS A 142 -8.05 -2.64 -66.70
C HIS A 142 -8.49 -2.08 -65.34
N ARG A 143 -9.24 -0.97 -65.34
CA ARG A 143 -9.79 -0.37 -64.11
C ARG A 143 -10.75 -1.33 -63.40
N ARG A 144 -11.57 -2.05 -64.14
CA ARG A 144 -12.49 -3.06 -63.61
C ARG A 144 -11.73 -4.25 -63.02
N LEU A 145 -10.71 -4.77 -63.70
CA LEU A 145 -9.86 -5.84 -63.18
C LEU A 145 -9.12 -5.40 -61.91
N GLN A 146 -8.57 -4.18 -61.89
CA GLN A 146 -7.90 -3.63 -60.71
C GLN A 146 -8.86 -3.49 -59.52
N VAL A 147 -10.08 -3.02 -59.74
CA VAL A 147 -11.12 -2.98 -58.68
C VAL A 147 -11.45 -4.38 -58.20
N THR A 148 -11.65 -5.35 -59.11
CA THR A 148 -11.93 -6.74 -58.70
C THR A 148 -10.80 -7.36 -57.89
N MET A 149 -9.54 -7.11 -58.27
CA MET A 149 -8.37 -7.59 -57.56
C MET A 149 -8.26 -6.95 -56.17
N ASN A 150 -8.47 -5.63 -56.08
CA ASN A 150 -8.49 -4.90 -54.80
C ASN A 150 -9.64 -5.36 -53.88
N THR A 151 -10.82 -5.64 -54.43
CA THR A 151 -11.93 -6.18 -53.63
C THR A 151 -11.62 -7.59 -53.12
N HIS A 152 -10.91 -8.40 -53.89
CA HIS A 152 -10.49 -9.74 -53.48
C HIS A 152 -9.41 -9.67 -52.38
N THR A 153 -8.41 -8.79 -52.52
CA THR A 153 -7.37 -8.62 -51.50
C THR A 153 -7.93 -8.06 -50.21
N LEU A 154 -8.83 -7.07 -50.26
CA LEU A 154 -9.53 -6.57 -49.08
C LEU A 154 -10.43 -7.64 -48.45
N GLY A 155 -11.09 -8.48 -49.26
CA GLY A 155 -11.86 -9.62 -48.78
C GLY A 155 -11.01 -10.66 -48.03
N GLN A 156 -9.81 -10.96 -48.54
CA GLN A 156 -8.85 -11.84 -47.87
C GLN A 156 -8.38 -11.24 -46.54
N GLN A 157 -8.01 -9.96 -46.51
CA GLN A 157 -7.59 -9.26 -45.30
C GLN A 157 -8.69 -9.22 -44.24
N LEU A 158 -9.94 -8.95 -44.65
CA LEU A 158 -11.09 -8.99 -43.74
C LEU A 158 -11.32 -10.39 -43.17
N GLN A 159 -11.17 -11.43 -43.98
CA GLN A 159 -11.33 -12.80 -43.53
C GLN A 159 -10.23 -13.23 -42.55
N GLU A 160 -8.99 -12.80 -42.77
CA GLU A 160 -7.85 -13.03 -41.88
C GLU A 160 -8.05 -12.28 -40.55
N ALA A 161 -8.35 -10.98 -40.59
CA ALA A 161 -8.68 -10.19 -39.41
C ALA A 161 -9.86 -10.78 -38.60
N GLN A 162 -10.86 -11.35 -39.27
CA GLN A 162 -11.95 -12.06 -38.59
C GLN A 162 -11.50 -13.36 -37.91
N LYS A 163 -10.58 -14.13 -38.52
CA LYS A 163 -10.01 -15.32 -37.89
C LYS A 163 -9.19 -14.94 -36.67
N ASP A 164 -8.36 -13.90 -36.79
CA ASP A 164 -7.56 -13.37 -35.69
C ASP A 164 -8.44 -12.85 -34.54
N ALA A 165 -9.51 -12.12 -34.85
CA ALA A 165 -10.47 -11.68 -33.86
C ALA A 165 -11.18 -12.85 -33.15
N ARG A 166 -11.49 -13.95 -33.86
CA ARG A 166 -12.05 -15.16 -33.25
C ARG A 166 -11.03 -15.86 -32.36
N ALA A 167 -9.77 -15.98 -32.79
CA ALA A 167 -8.69 -16.57 -32.00
C ALA A 167 -8.44 -15.74 -30.71
N ALA A 168 -8.38 -14.41 -30.82
CA ALA A 168 -8.25 -13.51 -29.68
C ALA A 168 -9.41 -13.66 -28.68
N ARG A 169 -10.66 -13.77 -29.17
CA ARG A 169 -11.83 -14.03 -28.31
C ARG A 169 -11.74 -15.37 -27.58
N GLN A 170 -11.27 -16.42 -28.26
CA GLN A 170 -11.06 -17.73 -27.62
C GLN A 170 -9.97 -17.68 -26.55
N GLN A 171 -8.88 -16.95 -26.80
CA GLN A 171 -7.82 -16.72 -25.81
C GLN A 171 -8.33 -15.93 -24.59
N LEU A 172 -9.12 -14.88 -24.81
CA LEU A 172 -9.75 -14.13 -23.73
C LEU A 172 -10.72 -15.00 -22.91
N ALA A 173 -11.51 -15.85 -23.57
CA ALA A 173 -12.38 -16.80 -22.87
C ALA A 173 -11.57 -17.82 -22.06
N ALA A 174 -10.47 -18.34 -22.60
CA ALA A 174 -9.58 -19.23 -21.87
C ALA A 174 -8.94 -18.55 -20.66
N GLN A 175 -8.48 -17.29 -20.81
CA GLN A 175 -7.94 -16.51 -19.70
C GLN A 175 -8.99 -16.21 -18.63
N ALA A 176 -10.24 -15.90 -19.02
CA ALA A 176 -11.33 -15.66 -18.08
C ALA A 176 -11.62 -16.89 -17.21
N VAL A 177 -11.59 -18.09 -17.79
CA VAL A 177 -11.75 -19.36 -17.04
C VAL A 177 -10.57 -19.58 -16.09
N VAL A 178 -9.34 -19.32 -16.51
CA VAL A 178 -8.18 -19.44 -15.61
C VAL A 178 -8.30 -18.45 -14.45
N LEU A 179 -8.66 -17.20 -14.72
CA LEU A 179 -8.85 -16.19 -13.67
C LEU A 179 -9.96 -16.58 -12.69
N SER A 180 -11.08 -17.13 -13.14
CA SER A 180 -12.12 -17.62 -12.24
C SER A 180 -11.61 -18.77 -11.37
N THR A 181 -10.88 -19.73 -11.96
CA THR A 181 -10.31 -20.85 -11.17
C THR A 181 -9.28 -20.37 -10.14
N CYS A 182 -8.45 -19.39 -10.47
CA CYS A 182 -7.51 -18.78 -9.53
C CYS A 182 -8.24 -18.00 -8.43
N GLN A 183 -9.32 -17.31 -8.76
CA GLN A 183 -10.14 -16.58 -7.80
C GLN A 183 -10.82 -17.53 -6.81
N ASP A 184 -11.36 -18.66 -7.29
CA ASP A 184 -11.96 -19.69 -6.44
C ASP A 184 -10.92 -20.30 -5.49
N GLN A 185 -9.72 -20.61 -5.97
CA GLN A 185 -8.61 -21.09 -5.15
C GLN A 185 -8.18 -20.08 -4.09
N LEU A 186 -8.14 -18.79 -4.42
CA LEU A 186 -7.83 -17.73 -3.46
C LEU A 186 -8.91 -17.65 -2.37
N CYS A 187 -10.18 -17.76 -2.73
CA CYS A 187 -11.28 -17.79 -1.76
C CYS A 187 -11.19 -19.03 -0.85
N GLN A 188 -10.89 -20.20 -1.41
CA GLN A 188 -10.72 -21.43 -0.65
C GLN A 188 -9.56 -21.35 0.34
N THR A 189 -8.37 -20.93 -0.11
CA THR A 189 -7.18 -20.79 0.76
C THR A 189 -7.39 -19.74 1.85
N LYS A 190 -8.12 -18.65 1.57
CA LYS A 190 -8.53 -17.68 2.60
C LYS A 190 -9.45 -18.30 3.65
N ALA A 191 -10.43 -19.11 3.24
CA ALA A 191 -11.32 -19.81 4.16
C ALA A 191 -10.55 -20.81 5.04
N GLU A 192 -9.64 -21.58 4.46
CA GLU A 192 -8.75 -22.50 5.18
C GLU A 192 -7.85 -21.74 6.18
N ASN A 193 -7.30 -20.59 5.79
CA ASN A 193 -6.52 -19.74 6.69
C ASN A 193 -7.36 -19.27 7.88
N ALA A 194 -8.59 -18.79 7.65
CA ALA A 194 -9.51 -18.40 8.71
C ALA A 194 -9.85 -19.56 9.67
N GLN A 195 -10.02 -20.78 9.14
CA GLN A 195 -10.23 -21.99 9.93
C GLN A 195 -9.01 -22.33 10.79
N LEU A 196 -7.80 -22.30 10.21
CA LEU A 196 -6.55 -22.53 10.95
C LEU A 196 -6.31 -21.47 12.03
N GLN A 197 -6.62 -20.20 11.74
CA GLN A 197 -6.55 -19.13 12.74
C GLN A 197 -7.51 -19.40 13.92
N LEU A 198 -8.72 -19.89 13.65
CA LEU A 198 -9.66 -20.25 14.69
C LEU A 198 -9.15 -21.44 15.52
N GLN A 199 -8.57 -22.45 14.88
CA GLN A 199 -7.95 -23.59 15.58
C GLN A 199 -6.79 -23.14 16.47
N LEU A 200 -5.91 -22.27 15.97
CA LEU A 200 -4.83 -21.69 16.77
C LEU A 200 -5.36 -20.90 17.96
N LYS A 201 -6.42 -20.11 17.79
CA LYS A 201 -7.06 -19.38 18.91
C LYS A 201 -7.59 -20.34 19.97
N LYS A 202 -8.30 -21.39 19.57
CA LYS A 202 -8.81 -22.42 20.50
C LYS A 202 -7.66 -23.11 21.23
N LEU A 203 -6.62 -23.52 20.51
CA LEU A 203 -5.46 -24.18 21.10
C LEU A 203 -4.71 -23.25 22.07
N ASN A 204 -4.55 -21.97 21.71
CA ASN A 204 -3.95 -20.96 22.57
C ASN A 204 -4.76 -20.72 23.83
N GLU A 205 -6.09 -20.68 23.73
CA GLU A 205 -6.99 -20.56 24.88
C GLU A 205 -6.89 -21.79 25.79
N GLU A 206 -6.84 -23.00 25.23
CA GLU A 206 -6.56 -24.21 25.99
C GLU A 206 -5.18 -24.17 26.67
N TYR A 207 -4.14 -23.68 25.99
CA TYR A 207 -2.82 -23.49 26.60
C TYR A 207 -2.85 -22.45 27.72
N ALA A 208 -3.57 -21.35 27.55
CA ALA A 208 -3.72 -20.33 28.57
C ALA A 208 -4.41 -20.89 29.83
N ILE A 209 -5.49 -21.66 29.64
CA ILE A 209 -6.19 -22.34 30.75
C ILE A 209 -5.27 -23.34 31.45
N ARG A 210 -4.54 -24.18 30.71
CA ARG A 210 -3.57 -25.13 31.30
C ARG A 210 -2.47 -24.40 32.08
N LEU A 211 -1.92 -23.33 31.53
CA LEU A 211 -0.89 -22.53 32.19
C LEU A 211 -1.41 -21.88 33.47
N GLN A 212 -2.64 -21.35 33.43
CA GLN A 212 -3.31 -20.75 34.58
C GLN A 212 -3.55 -21.79 35.68
N HIS A 213 -3.97 -23.01 35.30
CA HIS A 213 -4.13 -24.11 36.25
C HIS A 213 -2.79 -24.50 36.88
N CYS A 214 -1.73 -24.67 36.09
CA CYS A 214 -0.39 -24.95 36.62
C CYS A 214 0.10 -23.83 37.54
N ALA A 215 -0.14 -22.56 37.20
CA ALA A 215 0.23 -21.44 38.06
C ALA A 215 -0.55 -21.43 39.39
N GLN A 216 -1.82 -21.83 39.38
CA GLN A 216 -2.65 -21.95 40.58
C GLN A 216 -2.25 -23.16 41.44
N GLU A 217 -1.90 -24.30 40.84
CA GLU A 217 -1.43 -25.49 41.56
C GLU A 217 -0.05 -25.27 42.21
N VAL A 218 0.82 -24.45 41.62
CA VAL A 218 2.13 -24.09 42.20
C VAL A 218 2.00 -23.26 43.49
N VAL A 219 0.83 -22.64 43.74
CA VAL A 219 0.53 -21.93 44.99
C VAL A 219 0.20 -22.92 46.14
N VAL A 220 -0.05 -24.20 45.85
CA VAL A 220 -0.26 -25.25 46.86
C VAL A 220 0.94 -26.19 46.90
N SER A 221 1.96 -25.77 47.67
CA SER A 221 2.92 -26.60 48.42
C SER A 221 3.69 -27.72 47.68
N THR A 222 5.02 -27.54 47.60
CA THR A 222 6.14 -28.52 47.45
C THR A 222 6.92 -28.64 46.12
N TYR A 223 6.61 -27.90 45.05
CA TYR A 223 7.34 -27.97 43.76
C TYR A 223 8.16 -26.73 43.36
N GLN A 224 8.41 -25.80 44.29
CA GLN A 224 8.91 -24.46 43.97
C GLN A 224 10.34 -24.45 43.42
N GLU A 225 11.24 -25.29 43.95
CA GLU A 225 12.65 -25.36 43.51
C GLU A 225 12.83 -26.08 42.17
N ALA A 226 12.04 -27.14 41.92
CA ALA A 226 12.08 -27.88 40.65
C ALA A 226 11.49 -27.07 39.48
N LEU A 227 10.43 -26.30 39.74
CA LEU A 227 9.87 -25.39 38.74
C LEU A 227 10.78 -24.18 38.49
N GLN A 228 11.37 -23.60 39.55
CA GLN A 228 12.33 -22.51 39.40
C GLN A 228 13.55 -22.93 38.57
N THR A 229 14.13 -24.09 38.85
CA THR A 229 15.26 -24.62 38.06
C THR A 229 14.88 -24.92 36.61
N PHE A 230 13.68 -25.46 36.36
CA PHE A 230 13.18 -25.65 34.99
C PHE A 230 12.98 -24.32 34.25
N LEU A 231 12.37 -23.32 34.89
CA LEU A 231 12.16 -22.00 34.30
C LEU A 231 13.49 -21.27 34.04
N GLU A 232 14.44 -21.35 34.96
CA GLU A 232 15.79 -20.81 34.78
C GLU A 232 16.52 -21.47 33.60
N ALA A 233 16.47 -22.80 33.52
CA ALA A 233 17.04 -23.55 32.39
C ALA A 233 16.38 -23.18 31.06
N THR A 234 15.05 -23.00 31.04
CA THR A 234 14.29 -22.64 29.85
C THR A 234 14.62 -21.21 29.40
N LEU A 235 14.72 -20.27 30.34
CA LEU A 235 15.14 -18.89 30.04
C LEU A 235 16.58 -18.83 29.53
N GLU A 236 17.50 -19.63 30.08
CA GLU A 236 18.88 -19.66 29.58
C GLU A 236 18.97 -20.30 28.19
N ASN A 237 18.15 -21.30 27.89
CA ASN A 237 18.03 -21.86 26.54
C ASN A 237 17.50 -20.84 25.54
N ILE A 238 16.47 -20.06 25.89
CA ILE A 238 15.92 -18.99 25.04
C ILE A 238 16.98 -17.91 24.81
N ARG A 239 17.67 -17.46 25.86
CA ARG A 239 18.79 -16.51 25.74
C ARG A 239 19.91 -17.08 24.88
N GLY A 240 20.27 -18.35 25.04
CA GLY A 240 21.26 -19.06 24.22
C GLY A 240 20.87 -19.13 22.75
N ALA A 241 19.59 -19.43 22.45
CA ALA A 241 19.06 -19.45 21.10
C ALA A 241 19.08 -18.04 20.46
N HIS A 242 18.72 -17.01 21.23
CA HIS A 242 18.83 -15.62 20.77
C HIS A 242 20.28 -15.23 20.47
N ARG A 243 21.22 -15.49 21.39
CA ARG A 243 22.66 -15.26 21.17
C ARG A 243 23.16 -16.00 19.93
N SER A 244 22.74 -17.26 19.72
CA SER A 244 23.11 -18.05 18.54
C SER A 244 22.58 -17.44 17.24
N ARG A 245 21.30 -17.02 17.23
CA ARG A 245 20.68 -16.34 16.09
C ARG A 245 21.36 -15.01 15.77
N GLU A 246 21.66 -14.20 16.79
CA GLU A 246 22.40 -12.95 16.63
C GLU A 246 23.79 -13.20 16.06
N GLN A 247 24.50 -14.24 16.53
CA GLN A 247 25.79 -14.64 15.97
C GLN A 247 25.66 -15.07 14.50
N GLN A 248 24.64 -15.85 14.13
CA GLN A 248 24.39 -16.25 12.75
C GLN A 248 24.10 -15.05 11.84
N LEU A 249 23.25 -14.11 12.29
CA LEU A 249 22.96 -12.88 11.56
C LEU A 249 24.20 -12.00 11.42
N ALA A 250 24.98 -11.85 12.48
CA ALA A 250 26.24 -11.11 12.45
C ALA A 250 27.27 -11.78 11.51
N GLN A 251 27.33 -13.11 11.46
CA GLN A 251 28.18 -13.84 10.53
C GLN A 251 27.71 -13.65 9.09
N ALA A 252 26.40 -13.78 8.82
CA ALA A 252 25.82 -13.53 7.50
C ALA A 252 26.10 -12.10 7.03
N ALA A 253 25.88 -11.10 7.89
CA ALA A 253 26.19 -9.70 7.61
C ALA A 253 27.69 -9.48 7.29
N ARG A 254 28.60 -10.13 8.04
CA ARG A 254 30.04 -10.11 7.72
C ARG A 254 30.34 -10.73 6.36
N VAL A 255 29.71 -11.86 6.02
CA VAL A 255 29.87 -12.51 4.71
C VAL A 255 29.34 -11.63 3.59
N TYR A 256 28.18 -10.99 3.76
CA TYR A 256 27.65 -10.02 2.78
C TYR A 256 28.56 -8.82 2.61
N ARG A 257 29.08 -8.24 3.70
CA ARG A 257 30.04 -7.13 3.62
C ARG A 257 31.32 -7.52 2.90
N ARG A 258 31.84 -8.74 3.12
CA ARG A 258 33.01 -9.25 2.37
C ARG A 258 32.69 -9.40 0.88
N ARG A 259 31.56 -10.02 0.52
CA ARG A 259 31.14 -10.15 -0.89
C ARG A 259 30.95 -8.79 -1.57
N LEU A 260 30.42 -7.80 -0.85
CA LEU A 260 30.31 -6.43 -1.34
C LEU A 260 31.67 -5.77 -1.55
N ALA A 261 32.62 -5.99 -0.64
CA ALA A 261 33.99 -5.50 -0.78
C ALA A 261 34.74 -6.18 -1.94
N ASP A 262 34.53 -7.48 -2.15
CA ASP A 262 35.09 -8.25 -3.27
C ASP A 262 34.53 -7.78 -4.63
N LEU A 263 33.24 -7.37 -4.67
CA LEU A 263 32.58 -6.84 -5.86
C LEU A 263 32.93 -5.37 -6.14
N ASN A 264 33.39 -4.61 -5.15
CA ASN A 264 33.68 -3.19 -5.30
C ASN A 264 34.99 -2.80 -4.59
N PRO A 265 36.16 -3.20 -5.12
CA PRO A 265 37.47 -3.01 -4.47
C PRO A 265 37.94 -1.54 -4.37
N SER A 266 37.16 -0.57 -4.85
CA SER A 266 37.60 0.84 -4.99
C SER A 266 37.11 1.80 -3.89
N MET A 267 36.43 1.35 -2.84
CA MET A 267 35.99 2.22 -1.74
C MET A 267 36.53 1.73 -0.40
N ALA A 268 37.72 2.23 -0.04
CA ALA A 268 38.26 2.11 1.31
C ALA A 268 37.53 3.07 2.27
N PRO A 269 37.22 2.66 3.51
CA PRO A 269 36.53 3.51 4.48
C PRO A 269 37.53 4.49 5.11
N GLY A 270 37.60 5.72 4.59
CA GLY A 270 38.52 6.73 5.13
C GLY A 270 38.19 8.20 4.90
N THR A 271 37.35 8.56 3.94
CA THR A 271 37.40 9.93 3.38
C THR A 271 36.06 10.64 3.27
N LEU A 272 35.22 10.64 4.30
CA LEU A 272 34.02 11.51 4.36
C LEU A 272 33.72 12.00 5.78
N LYS A 273 34.72 12.52 6.50
CA LYS A 273 34.53 13.17 7.82
C LYS A 273 34.73 14.69 7.84
N SER A 274 34.91 15.34 6.69
CA SER A 274 35.35 16.76 6.67
C SER A 274 34.30 17.80 6.25
N THR A 275 33.04 17.45 5.99
CA THR A 275 32.10 18.41 5.36
C THR A 275 30.83 18.71 6.15
N PHE A 276 30.75 18.36 7.44
CA PHE A 276 29.51 18.54 8.22
C PHE A 276 29.51 19.67 9.26
N VAL A 277 30.54 20.54 9.31
CA VAL A 277 30.65 21.57 10.38
C VAL A 277 30.13 22.95 9.96
N ALA A 278 29.54 23.12 8.77
CA ALA A 278 29.03 24.43 8.36
C ALA A 278 27.67 24.30 7.67
N THR A 279 26.59 24.20 8.46
CA THR A 279 25.21 24.61 8.09
C THR A 279 24.23 24.22 9.21
N THR A 280 24.45 24.73 10.42
CA THR A 280 23.43 24.74 11.47
C THR A 280 23.10 26.18 11.83
N ASP A 281 22.35 26.85 10.96
CA ASP A 281 21.57 28.01 11.40
C ASP A 281 20.43 28.31 10.42
N LEU A 282 19.27 27.67 10.60
CA LEU A 282 17.99 28.22 10.14
C LEU A 282 16.85 27.82 11.10
N LYS A 283 16.20 28.87 11.59
CA LYS A 283 15.08 28.97 12.54
C LYS A 283 13.76 28.45 11.91
N PRO A 284 12.83 27.84 12.67
CA PRO A 284 11.59 27.31 12.10
C PRO A 284 10.54 28.40 11.84
N LEU A 285 9.88 28.34 10.68
CA LEU A 285 8.76 29.21 10.27
C LEU A 285 7.37 28.59 10.60
N PRO A 286 6.28 29.38 10.64
CA PRO A 286 5.08 29.12 11.46
C PRO A 286 3.94 28.36 10.77
N MET A 287 3.20 27.62 11.60
CA MET A 287 1.93 26.93 11.35
C MET A 287 0.80 27.90 10.96
N HIS A 288 0.55 28.14 9.66
CA HIS A 288 -0.72 28.76 9.23
C HIS A 288 -1.33 28.21 7.93
N LEU A 289 -0.68 27.26 7.25
CA LEU A 289 -1.15 26.75 5.95
C LEU A 289 -1.93 25.42 6.01
N VAL A 290 -2.32 24.97 7.21
CA VAL A 290 -3.10 23.72 7.35
C VAL A 290 -4.62 23.98 7.30
N THR A 291 -5.07 25.23 7.50
CA THR A 291 -6.51 25.53 7.59
C THR A 291 -7.16 25.91 6.25
N GLU A 292 -6.39 26.35 5.25
CA GLU A 292 -6.97 26.75 3.96
C GLU A 292 -7.20 25.58 2.98
N LEU A 293 -6.62 24.40 3.23
CA LEU A 293 -6.80 23.23 2.37
C LEU A 293 -8.08 22.44 2.66
N SER A 294 -8.71 22.63 3.83
CA SER A 294 -9.94 21.91 4.18
C SER A 294 -11.20 22.51 3.55
N HIS A 295 -11.16 23.77 3.10
CA HIS A 295 -12.37 24.47 2.63
C HIS A 295 -12.61 24.44 1.12
N LEU A 296 -11.65 23.97 0.32
CA LEU A 296 -11.80 23.86 -1.15
C LEU A 296 -12.27 22.49 -1.64
N GLN A 297 -12.11 21.43 -0.83
CA GLN A 297 -12.44 20.06 -1.25
C GLN A 297 -13.95 19.72 -1.14
N GLU A 298 -14.72 20.48 -0.36
CA GLU A 298 -16.15 20.20 -0.13
C GLU A 298 -17.10 20.87 -1.15
N VAL A 299 -16.66 21.89 -1.89
CA VAL A 299 -17.54 22.66 -2.79
C VAL A 299 -17.60 22.09 -4.22
N GLU A 300 -16.56 21.35 -4.66
CA GLU A 300 -16.48 20.87 -6.05
C GLU A 300 -17.18 19.52 -6.30
N PHE A 301 -17.36 18.67 -5.28
CA PHE A 301 -18.02 17.36 -5.45
C PHE A 301 -19.55 17.42 -5.43
N GLY A 302 -20.15 18.47 -4.87
CA GLY A 302 -21.60 18.66 -4.83
C GLY A 302 -22.19 19.25 -6.12
N THR A 303 -21.37 19.92 -6.93
CA THR A 303 -21.86 20.79 -8.03
C THR A 303 -21.92 20.09 -9.39
N LEU A 304 -21.35 18.87 -9.51
CA LEU A 304 -21.28 18.14 -10.79
C LEU A 304 -22.36 17.06 -11.01
N LEU A 305 -23.32 16.88 -10.10
CA LEU A 305 -24.24 15.73 -10.14
C LEU A 305 -25.74 16.04 -10.17
N LEU A 306 -26.16 17.29 -10.40
CA LEU A 306 -27.57 17.62 -10.69
C LEU A 306 -27.73 18.33 -12.03
N TYR A 307 -28.04 17.56 -13.07
CA TYR A 307 -28.87 18.05 -14.18
C TYR A 307 -29.87 16.96 -14.57
N PRO A 308 -31.16 17.13 -14.22
CA PRO A 308 -32.25 16.63 -15.02
C PRO A 308 -33.07 17.83 -15.51
N GLN A 309 -32.94 18.20 -16.78
CA GLN A 309 -33.97 19.01 -17.43
C GLN A 309 -34.33 18.44 -18.79
N LYS A 310 -35.60 18.08 -18.91
CA LYS A 310 -36.27 17.72 -20.16
C LYS A 310 -37.34 18.78 -20.46
N GLY A 311 -37.36 19.24 -21.70
CA GLY A 311 -38.53 19.70 -22.47
C GLY A 311 -38.63 21.22 -22.73
N PRO A 312 -39.49 21.70 -23.65
CA PRO A 312 -40.29 21.01 -24.69
C PRO A 312 -40.24 21.67 -26.10
N GLY A 313 -40.73 20.99 -27.15
CA GLY A 313 -41.00 21.62 -28.46
C GLY A 313 -41.05 20.63 -29.63
N GLU A 314 -42.25 20.18 -29.98
CA GLU A 314 -42.55 19.30 -31.11
C GLU A 314 -42.27 19.97 -32.47
N VAL A 315 -41.79 19.21 -33.46
CA VAL A 315 -42.45 18.97 -34.77
C VAL A 315 -41.58 18.10 -35.69
N SER A 316 -42.25 17.11 -36.29
CA SER A 316 -41.97 16.44 -37.57
C SER A 316 -41.30 15.06 -37.57
N GLN A 317 -42.03 14.15 -38.23
CA GLN A 317 -41.84 12.72 -38.40
C GLN A 317 -40.68 12.35 -39.32
N GLY A 318 -40.10 11.16 -39.10
CA GLY A 318 -39.58 10.32 -40.20
C GLY A 318 -38.30 9.53 -39.95
N GLY A 319 -38.43 8.22 -39.70
CA GLY A 319 -37.50 7.19 -40.20
C GLY A 319 -36.26 6.79 -39.37
N ALA A 320 -36.32 5.57 -38.84
CA ALA A 320 -35.27 4.68 -38.31
C ALA A 320 -33.79 5.05 -38.63
N THR A 321 -32.84 5.02 -37.69
CA THR A 321 -32.42 3.84 -36.93
C THR A 321 -31.73 4.29 -35.64
N GLN A 322 -32.25 3.84 -34.51
CA GLN A 322 -31.74 4.10 -33.16
C GLN A 322 -30.43 3.32 -32.95
N PRO A 323 -29.31 3.95 -32.56
CA PRO A 323 -28.15 3.20 -32.10
C PRO A 323 -28.55 2.55 -30.77
N GLN A 324 -28.40 1.24 -30.67
CA GLN A 324 -28.67 0.47 -29.46
C GLN A 324 -28.02 1.14 -28.25
N GLY A 325 -28.87 1.76 -27.43
CA GLY A 325 -28.49 2.31 -26.14
C GLY A 325 -28.04 1.18 -25.24
N LEU A 326 -26.76 1.18 -24.89
CA LEU A 326 -26.35 0.61 -23.62
C LEU A 326 -27.16 1.34 -22.56
N ASP A 327 -28.04 0.58 -21.92
CA ASP A 327 -29.14 1.02 -21.08
C ASP A 327 -28.72 2.20 -20.19
N ASN A 328 -29.37 3.36 -20.29
CA ASN A 328 -29.17 4.47 -19.35
C ASN A 328 -29.31 3.97 -17.90
N ALA A 329 -30.14 2.94 -17.69
CA ALA A 329 -30.27 2.22 -16.43
C ALA A 329 -28.96 1.55 -15.96
N SER A 330 -28.15 0.99 -16.87
CA SER A 330 -26.86 0.35 -16.57
C SER A 330 -25.80 1.37 -16.12
N TRP A 331 -25.78 2.57 -16.71
CA TRP A 331 -24.83 3.62 -16.33
C TRP A 331 -25.20 4.26 -14.99
N VAL A 332 -26.50 4.53 -14.77
CA VAL A 332 -27.01 4.97 -13.47
C VAL A 332 -26.67 3.95 -12.38
N GLN A 333 -26.78 2.64 -12.67
CA GLN A 333 -26.41 1.59 -11.74
C GLN A 333 -24.91 1.58 -11.41
N ILE A 334 -24.04 1.84 -12.40
CA ILE A 334 -22.58 1.93 -12.17
C ILE A 334 -22.26 3.15 -11.30
N CYS A 335 -22.84 4.32 -11.60
CA CYS A 335 -22.65 5.51 -10.78
C CYS A 335 -23.16 5.32 -9.35
N GLN A 336 -24.29 4.62 -9.17
CA GLN A 336 -24.82 4.29 -7.85
C GLN A 336 -23.86 3.35 -7.09
N LYS A 337 -23.39 2.28 -7.73
CA LYS A 337 -22.42 1.37 -7.11
C LYS A 337 -21.11 2.05 -6.72
N LEU A 338 -20.60 2.95 -7.56
CA LEU A 338 -19.40 3.75 -7.24
C LEU A 338 -19.64 4.66 -6.03
N ARG A 339 -20.83 5.25 -5.93
CA ARG A 339 -21.22 6.07 -4.79
C ARG A 339 -21.38 5.25 -3.51
N ASP A 340 -22.03 4.10 -3.60
CA ASP A 340 -22.20 3.21 -2.44
C ASP A 340 -20.84 2.66 -1.98
N PHE A 341 -19.95 2.34 -2.92
CA PHE A 341 -18.58 1.91 -2.62
C PHE A 341 -17.76 3.04 -1.98
N SER A 342 -17.82 4.26 -2.51
CA SER A 342 -17.08 5.39 -1.94
C SER A 342 -17.60 5.76 -0.56
N GLN A 343 -18.92 5.78 -0.37
CA GLN A 343 -19.54 6.06 0.94
C GLN A 343 -19.26 4.95 1.95
N GLY A 344 -19.32 3.67 1.53
CA GLY A 344 -18.98 2.54 2.39
C GLY A 344 -17.53 2.57 2.84
N THR A 345 -16.60 2.76 1.90
CA THR A 345 -15.17 2.89 2.20
C THR A 345 -14.90 4.08 3.12
N GLN A 346 -15.55 5.21 2.88
CA GLN A 346 -15.41 6.41 3.73
C GLN A 346 -15.91 6.15 5.16
N ALA A 347 -17.07 5.51 5.32
CA ALA A 347 -17.62 5.19 6.62
C ALA A 347 -16.74 4.19 7.40
N GLU A 348 -16.15 3.21 6.72
CA GLU A 348 -15.18 2.28 7.32
C GLU A 348 -13.94 3.01 7.82
N LEU A 349 -13.36 3.91 7.01
CA LEU A 349 -12.20 4.70 7.40
C LEU A 349 -12.49 5.66 8.55
N GLU A 350 -13.68 6.28 8.57
CA GLU A 350 -14.11 7.14 9.67
C GLU A 350 -14.30 6.35 10.96
N HIS A 351 -14.83 5.13 10.86
CA HIS A 351 -14.97 4.23 11.99
C HIS A 351 -13.60 3.79 12.54
N GLU A 352 -12.67 3.38 11.68
CA GLU A 352 -11.29 3.05 12.07
C GLU A 352 -10.58 4.24 12.70
N ARG A 353 -10.72 5.44 12.12
CA ARG A 353 -10.17 6.68 12.68
C ARG A 353 -10.71 6.94 14.08
N ALA A 354 -12.02 6.82 14.28
CA ALA A 354 -12.64 7.01 15.60
C ALA A 354 -12.14 5.99 16.62
N GLN A 355 -12.03 4.71 16.24
CA GLN A 355 -11.46 3.67 17.10
C GLN A 355 -10.01 3.94 17.47
N LEU A 356 -9.18 4.36 16.50
CA LEU A 356 -7.79 4.69 16.73
C LEU A 356 -7.64 5.90 17.66
N LEU A 357 -8.49 6.92 17.52
CA LEU A 357 -8.52 8.07 18.42
C LEU A 357 -8.85 7.64 19.85
N VAL A 358 -9.88 6.81 20.05
CA VAL A 358 -10.22 6.29 21.39
C VAL A 358 -9.05 5.51 21.99
N ARG A 359 -8.42 4.62 21.21
CA ARG A 359 -7.25 3.86 21.68
C ARG A 359 -6.06 4.75 22.02
N ALA A 360 -5.84 5.82 21.25
CA ALA A 360 -4.80 6.80 21.52
C ALA A 360 -5.06 7.54 22.84
N THR A 361 -6.30 8.01 23.07
CA THR A 361 -6.66 8.71 24.32
C THR A 361 -6.48 7.83 25.55
N VAL A 362 -6.87 6.55 25.48
CA VAL A 362 -6.66 5.60 26.59
C VAL A 362 -5.17 5.37 26.84
N ALA A 363 -4.35 5.30 25.80
CA ALA A 363 -2.90 5.17 25.96
C ALA A 363 -2.28 6.44 26.58
N GLU A 364 -2.75 7.63 26.23
CA GLU A 364 -2.33 8.90 26.83
C GLU A 364 -2.70 8.97 28.32
N GLU A 365 -3.88 8.49 28.70
CA GLU A 365 -4.31 8.35 30.10
C GLU A 365 -3.39 7.38 30.86
N GLN A 366 -3.11 6.20 30.30
CA GLN A 366 -2.19 5.22 30.91
C GLN A 366 -0.77 5.77 31.10
N LEU A 367 -0.27 6.55 30.13
CA LEU A 367 1.03 7.22 30.26
C LEU A 367 1.01 8.27 31.38
N SER A 368 -0.10 8.98 31.55
CA SER A 368 -0.28 9.96 32.62
C SER A 368 -0.31 9.28 34.00
N GLU A 369 -1.02 8.16 34.13
CA GLU A 369 -1.03 7.34 35.36
C GLU A 369 0.37 6.81 35.72
N LEU A 370 1.12 6.31 34.73
CA LEU A 370 2.48 5.83 34.94
C LEU A 370 3.43 6.97 35.32
N GLN A 371 3.29 8.14 34.69
CA GLN A 371 4.06 9.32 35.04
C GLN A 371 3.78 9.76 36.47
N GLU A 372 2.51 9.81 36.88
CA GLU A 372 2.13 10.14 38.25
C GLU A 372 2.68 9.11 39.25
N TYR A 373 2.64 7.81 38.93
CA TYR A 373 3.24 6.77 39.75
C TYR A 373 4.74 7.00 39.94
N VAL A 374 5.48 7.29 38.86
CA VAL A 374 6.90 7.63 38.94
C VAL A 374 7.11 8.85 39.84
N ASP A 375 6.36 9.92 39.64
CA ASP A 375 6.51 11.16 40.41
C ASP A 375 6.22 10.96 41.91
N GLN A 376 5.16 10.21 42.24
CA GLN A 376 4.80 9.88 43.61
C GLN A 376 5.85 8.99 44.29
N HIS A 377 6.31 7.94 43.62
CA HIS A 377 7.15 6.92 44.24
C HIS A 377 8.63 7.29 44.26
N LEU A 378 9.12 7.98 43.24
CA LEU A 378 10.54 8.34 43.12
C LEU A 378 10.95 9.39 44.18
N GLY A 379 10.03 10.31 44.53
CA GLY A 379 10.19 11.21 45.68
C GLY A 379 10.23 10.47 47.02
N ARG A 380 9.31 9.52 47.24
CA ARG A 380 9.25 8.70 48.46
C ARG A 380 10.49 7.82 48.63
N TYR A 381 10.94 7.15 47.57
CA TYR A 381 12.17 6.35 47.61
C TYR A 381 13.40 7.20 47.92
N LYS A 382 13.51 8.40 47.34
CA LYS A 382 14.60 9.33 47.68
C LYS A 382 14.59 9.70 49.17
N GLN A 383 13.42 10.01 49.73
CA GLN A 383 13.29 10.34 51.15
C GLN A 383 13.61 9.13 52.04
N GLU A 384 13.15 7.94 51.68
CA GLU A 384 13.42 6.71 52.44
C GLU A 384 14.90 6.34 52.40
N ILE A 385 15.56 6.46 51.24
CA ILE A 385 17.02 6.28 51.12
C ILE A 385 17.77 7.27 52.02
N LEU A 386 17.30 8.53 52.13
CA LEU A 386 17.90 9.52 53.03
C LEU A 386 17.65 9.20 54.50
N ARG A 387 16.45 8.73 54.85
CA ARG A 387 16.12 8.27 56.21
C ARG A 387 16.98 7.09 56.63
N LEU A 388 17.08 6.07 55.78
CA LEU A 388 17.89 4.87 56.00
C LEU A 388 19.37 5.24 56.16
N ARG A 389 19.90 6.17 55.35
CA ARG A 389 21.27 6.69 55.53
C ARG A 389 21.48 7.39 56.87
N LYS A 390 20.51 8.16 57.36
CA LYS A 390 20.60 8.83 58.67
C LYS A 390 20.58 7.84 59.83
N LEU A 391 19.75 6.80 59.76
CA LEU A 391 19.71 5.73 60.75
C LEU A 391 21.05 4.98 60.82
N VAL A 392 21.58 4.57 59.65
CA VAL A 392 22.88 3.89 59.57
C VAL A 392 24.04 4.81 60.01
N GLY A 393 23.94 6.11 59.75
CA GLY A 393 24.93 7.10 60.18
C GLY A 393 24.84 7.52 61.65
N ALA A 394 23.78 7.13 62.37
CA ALA A 394 23.59 7.41 63.80
C ALA A 394 23.92 6.20 64.69
N GLU A 395 24.21 5.03 64.10
CA GLU A 395 24.65 3.81 64.79
C GLU A 395 26.19 3.69 64.90
N VAL A 396 26.93 4.77 64.64
CA VAL A 396 28.38 4.92 64.91
C VAL A 396 28.56 6.10 65.86
#